data_AF-A0A397RW30-F1
#
_entry.id   AF-A0A397RW30-F1
#
_cell.length_a   1.000
_cell.length_b   1.000
_cell.length_c   1.000
_cell.angle_alpha   90.00
_cell.angle_beta   90.00
_cell.angle_gamma   90.00
#
_symmetry.space_group_name_H-M   'P 1'
#
loop_
_entity.id
_entity.type
_entity.pdbx_description
1 polymer ?
#
loop_
_entity_poly.entity_id
_entity_poly.type
_entity_poly.pdbx_seq_one_letter_code
_entity_poly.pdbx_strand_id
1 'polypeptide(L)'
;MPKRIKIIITTFLFVFSIFILPINTFASYYEEIKVEVEALVDEGKLPEYHKKLSSNTGYQTLYTKMYRQASAGTKEYFASMDYSNLLYFIQMYENSWNTVWYDILTNLDIEPKYLDPNRILGLYYDAYAGDESSYLYLVWTSKYLPSEFMTINSLELNGKEYTQYPTNDLFSPFWFDSKYYYFEAYDLAIHLTPIGGFDGGKEFGVPLTQKYKFSNIKTGIDKLQFDDDPDPNNLYSATIDSYTEFDLGIVPKYHEKSACQLVTHAYKLIKDCEVQSYYDFGFGGYMHYVHFNTTIPIDKIYRVDVSYVLTSDNKEWYQFWLNEELKKVTKSLRPEKKSTGIFNLYQTYGFKEGIFKSNEKESITYKYEMMLNYSEQNWDIFSDACVESNYKRIKDFQILRLNYLVEDEVYDVKVTMDNVDGKTLSIIDRELILDTESALWQIKDKTYNILDGFSVAKNVLISVLGIIGFLLLFYFGYKVVITVKEVMRDEK
;
A
#
# COMPACT_ATOMS: atom_id res chain seq x y z
N MET A 1 22.66 34.60 -36.00
CA MET A 1 21.92 33.32 -35.82
C MET A 1 20.42 33.60 -35.95
N PRO A 2 19.67 32.88 -36.80
CA PRO A 2 18.23 33.10 -36.99
C PRO A 2 17.45 32.90 -35.68
N LYS A 3 16.43 33.72 -35.41
CA LYS A 3 15.59 33.66 -34.19
C LYS A 3 15.06 32.24 -33.88
N ARG A 4 14.75 31.45 -34.92
CA ARG A 4 14.27 30.07 -34.79
C ARG A 4 15.31 29.11 -34.22
N ILE A 5 16.60 29.30 -34.55
CA ILE A 5 17.68 28.44 -34.03
C ILE A 5 17.98 28.77 -32.57
N LYS A 6 17.87 30.05 -32.16
CA LYS A 6 17.96 30.41 -30.74
C LYS A 6 16.86 29.75 -29.91
N ILE A 7 15.59 29.79 -30.38
CA ILE A 7 14.47 29.16 -29.67
C ILE A 7 14.68 27.66 -29.53
N ILE A 8 15.10 26.96 -30.60
CA ILE A 8 15.35 25.52 -30.55
C ILE A 8 16.48 25.19 -29.57
N ILE A 9 17.60 25.93 -29.59
CA ILE A 9 18.71 25.69 -28.65
C ILE A 9 18.30 26.01 -27.21
N THR A 10 17.52 27.06 -26.97
CA THR A 10 17.02 27.40 -25.62
C THR A 10 16.02 26.36 -25.13
N THR A 11 15.09 25.88 -25.97
CA THR A 11 14.17 24.79 -25.61
C THR A 11 14.91 23.48 -25.41
N PHE A 12 15.94 23.18 -26.22
CA PHE A 12 16.75 21.98 -26.06
C PHE A 12 17.57 22.03 -24.77
N LEU A 13 18.19 23.18 -24.43
CA LEU A 13 18.87 23.40 -23.15
C LEU A 13 17.90 23.40 -21.96
N PHE A 14 16.67 23.88 -22.12
CA PHE A 14 15.64 23.86 -21.08
C PHE A 14 15.13 22.44 -20.82
N VAL A 15 14.90 21.67 -21.88
CA VAL A 15 14.58 20.24 -21.79
C VAL A 15 15.77 19.46 -21.22
N PHE A 16 17.00 19.73 -21.64
CA PHE A 16 18.21 19.15 -21.04
C PHE A 16 18.35 19.54 -19.57
N SER A 17 18.01 20.76 -19.15
CA SER A 17 18.02 21.15 -17.73
C SER A 17 16.89 20.53 -16.92
N ILE A 18 15.80 20.09 -17.55
CA ILE A 18 14.73 19.31 -16.88
C ILE A 18 15.16 17.84 -16.74
N PHE A 19 15.97 17.31 -17.67
CA PHE A 19 16.53 15.95 -17.59
C PHE A 19 17.86 15.85 -16.82
N ILE A 20 18.57 16.96 -16.61
CA ILE A 20 19.74 17.12 -15.71
C ILE A 20 19.37 18.02 -14.51
N LEU A 21 18.11 18.02 -14.10
CA LEU A 21 17.88 18.12 -12.68
C LEU A 21 18.32 16.77 -12.13
N PRO A 22 19.18 16.72 -11.09
CA PRO A 22 19.30 15.47 -10.36
C PRO A 22 17.87 15.08 -10.02
N ILE A 23 17.42 13.94 -10.55
CA ILE A 23 16.43 13.16 -9.85
C ILE A 23 17.06 13.10 -8.46
N ASN A 24 16.51 13.86 -7.51
CA ASN A 24 16.77 13.61 -6.10
C ASN A 24 16.18 12.22 -5.89
N THR A 25 16.90 11.19 -6.34
CA THR A 25 16.95 9.92 -5.66
C THR A 25 17.15 10.37 -4.23
N PHE A 26 16.11 10.24 -3.41
CA PHE A 26 16.28 10.32 -1.96
C PHE A 26 17.52 9.49 -1.69
N ALA A 27 18.65 10.14 -1.42
CA ALA A 27 19.86 9.41 -1.11
C ALA A 27 19.46 8.60 0.11
N SER A 28 19.45 7.27 -0.02
CA SER A 28 19.18 6.42 1.13
C SER A 28 20.18 6.82 2.21
N TYR A 29 19.79 6.71 3.48
CA TYR A 29 20.65 7.12 4.58
C TYR A 29 22.02 6.40 4.55
N TYR A 30 22.04 5.23 3.92
CA TYR A 30 23.23 4.48 3.53
C TYR A 30 24.23 5.29 2.68
N GLU A 31 23.77 5.95 1.63
CA GLU A 31 24.61 6.80 0.77
C GLU A 31 24.95 8.14 1.44
N GLU A 32 24.04 8.68 2.27
CA GLU A 32 24.31 9.89 3.06
C GLU A 32 25.50 9.70 4.00
N ILE A 33 25.55 8.58 4.74
CA ILE A 33 26.67 8.26 5.64
C ILE A 33 27.98 8.15 4.87
N LYS A 34 27.97 7.51 3.69
CA LYS A 34 29.18 7.41 2.86
C LYS A 34 29.71 8.78 2.50
N VAL A 35 28.85 9.65 1.98
CA VAL A 35 29.23 11.02 1.57
C VAL A 35 29.74 11.82 2.77
N GLU A 36 29.10 11.70 3.94
CA GLU A 36 29.56 12.37 5.16
C GLU A 36 30.94 11.87 5.59
N VAL A 37 31.15 10.56 5.63
CA VAL A 37 32.44 9.96 6.01
C VAL A 37 33.54 10.37 5.04
N GLU A 38 33.26 10.39 3.73
CA GLU A 38 34.19 10.88 2.72
C GLU A 38 34.59 12.33 2.97
N ALA A 39 33.63 13.22 3.22
CA ALA A 39 33.91 14.61 3.52
C ALA A 39 34.76 14.78 4.79
N LEU A 40 34.47 14.00 5.84
CA LEU A 40 35.25 14.05 7.09
C LEU A 40 36.68 13.54 6.93
N VAL A 41 36.89 12.56 6.05
CA VAL A 41 38.24 12.09 5.68
C VAL A 41 38.98 13.18 4.89
N ASP A 42 38.33 13.77 3.89
CA ASP A 42 38.89 14.84 3.07
C ASP A 42 39.25 16.09 3.91
N GLU A 43 38.51 16.36 4.97
CA GLU A 43 38.77 17.42 5.96
C GLU A 43 39.86 17.05 7.00
N GLY A 44 40.37 15.82 6.99
CA GLY A 44 41.37 15.34 7.94
C GLY A 44 40.83 15.09 9.35
N LYS A 45 39.50 14.99 9.53
CA LYS A 45 38.85 14.68 10.81
C LYS A 45 38.75 13.19 11.09
N LEU A 46 38.74 12.36 10.04
CA LEU A 46 38.80 10.92 10.13
C LEU A 46 39.98 10.37 9.32
N PRO A 47 40.63 9.28 9.76
CA PRO A 47 41.63 8.59 8.97
C PRO A 47 41.07 7.95 7.68
N GLU A 48 41.90 7.88 6.63
CA GLU A 48 41.53 7.36 5.30
C GLU A 48 40.85 5.99 5.27
N TYR A 49 41.16 5.09 6.21
CA TYR A 49 40.53 3.77 6.22
C TYR A 49 39.05 3.80 6.57
N HIS A 50 38.52 4.87 7.20
CA HIS A 50 37.09 5.04 7.43
C HIS A 50 36.32 5.10 6.11
N LYS A 51 36.88 5.74 5.08
CA LYS A 51 36.28 5.81 3.74
C LYS A 51 36.04 4.42 3.14
N LYS A 52 37.00 3.50 3.30
CA LYS A 52 36.89 2.10 2.82
C LYS A 52 35.83 1.30 3.56
N LEU A 53 35.59 1.63 4.83
CA LEU A 53 34.65 0.93 5.70
C LEU A 53 33.23 1.52 5.63
N SER A 54 33.07 2.74 5.11
CA SER A 54 31.81 3.46 5.02
C SER A 54 30.66 2.71 4.33
N SER A 55 30.97 1.72 3.49
CA SER A 55 29.98 0.87 2.81
C SER A 55 29.52 -0.33 3.64
N ASN A 56 30.17 -0.64 4.76
CA ASN A 56 29.81 -1.76 5.63
C ASN A 56 28.70 -1.31 6.60
N THR A 57 27.61 -2.07 6.69
CA THR A 57 26.45 -1.74 7.53
C THR A 57 26.79 -1.72 9.02
N GLY A 58 27.66 -2.62 9.49
CA GLY A 58 28.16 -2.62 10.87
C GLY A 58 29.01 -1.37 11.17
N TYR A 59 29.82 -0.91 10.20
CA TYR A 59 30.51 0.38 10.32
C TYR A 59 29.52 1.54 10.40
N GLN A 60 28.48 1.56 9.56
CA GLN A 60 27.50 2.64 9.58
C GLN A 60 26.75 2.71 10.92
N THR A 61 26.42 1.56 11.54
CA THR A 61 25.80 1.55 12.88
C THR A 61 26.75 2.07 13.95
N LEU A 62 27.99 1.59 13.96
CA LEU A 62 29.02 2.06 14.90
C LEU A 62 29.29 3.56 14.72
N TYR A 63 29.36 4.03 13.47
CA TYR A 63 29.54 5.44 13.12
C TYR A 63 28.38 6.29 13.64
N THR A 64 27.13 5.85 13.43
CA THR A 64 25.96 6.57 13.95
C THR A 64 26.04 6.70 15.48
N LYS A 65 26.33 5.60 16.19
CA LYS A 65 26.51 5.62 17.65
C LYS A 65 27.61 6.59 18.06
N MET A 66 28.83 6.32 17.60
CA MET A 66 30.05 6.90 18.16
C MET A 66 30.37 8.29 17.62
N TYR A 67 29.84 8.66 16.47
CA TYR A 67 30.12 9.93 15.81
C TYR A 67 28.89 10.82 15.67
N ARG A 68 27.74 10.31 15.22
CA ARG A 68 26.54 11.14 15.05
C ARG A 68 25.84 11.42 16.39
N GLN A 69 25.64 10.38 17.21
CA GLN A 69 24.83 10.43 18.43
C GLN A 69 25.64 10.64 19.71
N ALA A 70 26.97 10.50 19.68
CA ALA A 70 27.79 10.60 20.87
C ALA A 70 28.23 12.03 21.23
N SER A 71 28.66 12.19 22.48
CA SER A 71 29.32 13.40 22.99
C SER A 71 30.66 13.65 22.29
N ALA A 72 31.16 14.89 22.35
CA ALA A 72 32.39 15.30 21.67
C ALA A 72 33.61 14.40 21.98
N GLY A 73 33.81 14.01 23.24
CA GLY A 73 34.92 13.14 23.64
C GLY A 73 34.84 11.74 23.02
N THR A 74 33.63 11.19 22.84
CA THR A 74 33.43 9.91 22.17
C THR A 74 33.72 10.00 20.67
N LYS A 75 33.40 11.14 20.03
CA LYS A 75 33.76 11.37 18.62
C LYS A 75 35.28 11.40 18.42
N GLU A 76 36.01 12.05 19.33
CA GLU A 76 37.48 12.08 19.31
C GLU A 76 38.07 10.68 19.54
N TYR A 77 37.49 9.90 20.44
CA TYR A 77 37.88 8.51 20.64
C TYR A 77 37.67 7.68 19.37
N PHE A 78 36.50 7.78 18.73
CA PHE A 78 36.21 7.10 17.47
C PHE A 78 37.18 7.49 16.35
N ALA A 79 37.49 8.78 16.20
CA ALA A 79 38.42 9.28 15.20
C ALA A 79 39.88 8.82 15.44
N SER A 80 40.23 8.46 16.68
CA SER A 80 41.57 8.00 17.07
C SER A 80 41.71 6.48 17.19
N MET A 81 40.63 5.71 17.07
CA MET A 81 40.70 4.23 17.03
C MET A 81 41.56 3.79 15.86
N ASP A 82 42.51 2.89 16.08
CA ASP A 82 43.21 2.27 14.96
C ASP A 82 42.29 1.33 14.14
N TYR A 83 42.75 0.99 12.93
CA TYR A 83 42.01 0.16 11.99
C TYR A 83 41.63 -1.22 12.57
N SER A 84 42.48 -1.84 13.38
CA SER A 84 42.24 -3.17 13.94
C SER A 84 41.14 -3.14 15.00
N ASN A 85 41.17 -2.13 15.88
CA ASN A 85 40.13 -1.89 16.88
C ASN A 85 38.80 -1.53 16.21
N LEU A 86 38.83 -0.70 15.17
CA LEU A 86 37.64 -0.35 14.41
C LEU A 86 37.00 -1.58 13.76
N LEU A 87 37.80 -2.43 13.09
CA LEU A 87 37.31 -3.70 12.51
C LEU A 87 36.70 -4.63 13.56
N TYR A 88 37.32 -4.74 14.73
CA TYR A 88 36.79 -5.56 15.82
C TYR A 88 35.38 -5.10 16.23
N PHE A 89 35.16 -3.79 16.41
CA PHE A 89 33.83 -3.28 16.74
C PHE A 89 32.83 -3.41 15.58
N ILE A 90 33.25 -3.21 14.33
CA ILE A 90 32.39 -3.42 13.16
C ILE A 90 31.83 -4.84 13.15
N GLN A 91 32.67 -5.84 13.42
CA GLN A 91 32.25 -7.25 13.45
C GLN A 91 31.19 -7.55 14.50
N MET A 92 31.12 -6.76 15.59
CA MET A 92 30.06 -6.91 16.59
C MET A 92 28.69 -6.45 16.07
N TYR A 93 28.68 -5.58 15.05
CA TYR A 93 27.48 -5.05 14.39
C TYR A 93 27.16 -5.72 13.06
N GLU A 94 28.06 -6.58 12.56
CA GLU A 94 27.74 -7.40 11.39
C GLU A 94 26.63 -8.38 11.77
N ASN A 95 25.57 -8.39 10.97
CA ASN A 95 24.44 -9.30 11.17
C ASN A 95 24.93 -10.74 11.05
N SER A 96 25.18 -11.39 12.18
CA SER A 96 25.45 -12.83 12.18
C SER A 96 24.12 -13.56 11.94
N TRP A 97 24.03 -14.22 10.79
CA TRP A 97 22.89 -15.09 10.48
C TRP A 97 22.76 -16.14 11.59
N ASN A 98 21.67 -16.08 12.34
CA ASN A 98 21.36 -17.05 13.40
C ASN A 98 20.03 -17.74 13.11
N THR A 99 19.69 -18.75 13.91
CA THR A 99 18.46 -19.54 13.74
C THR A 99 17.21 -18.69 13.84
N VAL A 100 17.17 -17.67 14.71
CA VAL A 100 16.03 -16.75 14.83
C VAL A 100 15.81 -15.96 13.54
N TRP A 101 16.86 -15.33 12.99
CA TRP A 101 16.75 -14.59 11.73
C TRP A 101 16.41 -15.50 10.56
N TYR A 102 16.97 -16.72 10.52
CA TYR A 102 16.58 -17.73 9.54
C TYR A 102 15.09 -18.04 9.65
N ASP A 103 14.58 -18.31 10.84
CA ASP A 103 13.17 -18.60 11.06
C ASP A 103 12.28 -17.42 10.65
N ILE A 104 12.65 -16.18 11.02
CA ILE A 104 11.90 -15.00 10.60
C ILE A 104 11.88 -14.87 9.07
N LEU A 105 13.04 -14.86 8.43
CA LEU A 105 13.14 -14.56 6.99
C LEU A 105 12.55 -15.67 6.12
N THR A 106 12.63 -16.93 6.55
CA THR A 106 12.04 -18.06 5.82
C THR A 106 10.53 -18.20 6.02
N ASN A 107 9.97 -17.66 7.10
CA ASN A 107 8.53 -17.63 7.34
C ASN A 107 7.85 -16.36 6.82
N LEU A 108 8.59 -15.43 6.20
CA LEU A 108 7.99 -14.35 5.44
C LEU A 108 7.35 -14.92 4.16
N ASP A 109 6.10 -14.56 3.91
CA ASP A 109 5.36 -14.93 2.71
C ASP A 109 5.67 -14.03 1.50
N ILE A 110 6.59 -13.07 1.64
CA ILE A 110 7.14 -12.25 0.56
C ILE A 110 8.59 -11.86 0.86
N GLU A 111 9.41 -11.64 -0.18
CA GLU A 111 10.80 -11.21 -0.01
C GLU A 111 10.92 -9.81 0.62
N PRO A 112 12.00 -9.53 1.39
CA PRO A 112 12.23 -8.25 2.05
C PRO A 112 12.15 -7.03 1.13
N LYS A 113 12.57 -7.13 -0.14
CA LYS A 113 12.54 -6.01 -1.10
C LYS A 113 11.15 -5.44 -1.39
N TYR A 114 10.10 -6.17 -1.07
CA TYR A 114 8.71 -5.79 -1.30
C TYR A 114 7.97 -5.37 -0.03
N LEU A 115 8.64 -5.32 1.12
CA LEU A 115 8.04 -4.87 2.37
C LEU A 115 8.03 -3.33 2.43
N ASP A 116 6.91 -2.72 2.84
CA ASP A 116 6.90 -1.29 3.15
C ASP A 116 7.61 -1.04 4.49
N PRO A 117 8.31 0.09 4.65
CA PRO A 117 8.82 0.53 5.95
C PRO A 117 7.66 0.93 6.89
N ASN A 118 7.94 0.92 8.19
CA ASN A 118 7.04 1.34 9.27
C ASN A 118 5.77 0.47 9.34
N ARG A 119 5.94 -0.85 9.32
CA ARG A 119 4.86 -1.85 9.37
C ARG A 119 5.14 -2.93 10.40
N ILE A 120 4.09 -3.50 10.97
CA ILE A 120 4.21 -4.73 11.78
C ILE A 120 4.20 -5.92 10.82
N LEU A 121 5.19 -6.81 10.96
CA LEU A 121 5.28 -8.07 10.22
C LEU A 121 4.70 -9.24 11.00
N GLY A 122 4.73 -9.20 12.33
CA GLY A 122 4.16 -10.29 13.12
C GLY A 122 4.73 -10.43 14.51
N LEU A 123 4.47 -11.61 15.08
CA LEU A 123 5.00 -12.04 16.37
C LEU A 123 5.84 -13.30 16.19
N TYR A 124 6.95 -13.34 16.92
CA TYR A 124 7.77 -14.53 17.05
C TYR A 124 8.07 -14.77 18.53
N TYR A 125 7.59 -15.90 19.06
CA TYR A 125 7.94 -16.35 20.39
C TYR A 125 9.08 -17.36 20.29
N ASP A 126 10.24 -16.98 20.80
CA ASP A 126 11.39 -17.85 20.98
C ASP A 126 11.38 -18.41 22.40
N ALA A 127 11.06 -19.70 22.54
CA ALA A 127 11.05 -20.36 23.83
C ALA A 127 12.47 -20.57 24.40
N TYR A 128 13.52 -20.41 23.60
CA TYR A 128 14.91 -20.71 23.97
C TYR A 128 15.85 -19.58 23.50
N ALA A 129 15.50 -18.34 23.83
CA ALA A 129 16.28 -17.15 23.52
C ALA A 129 17.53 -17.07 24.43
N GLY A 130 18.45 -18.03 24.28
CA GLY A 130 19.55 -18.28 25.20
C GLY A 130 19.23 -19.38 26.22
N ASP A 131 20.16 -19.61 27.16
CA ASP A 131 20.06 -20.72 28.11
C ASP A 131 19.05 -20.48 29.25
N GLU A 132 18.66 -19.23 29.50
CA GLU A 132 17.80 -18.85 30.65
C GLU A 132 16.68 -17.87 30.29
N SER A 133 16.37 -17.71 29.00
CA SER A 133 15.43 -16.67 28.55
C SER A 133 14.51 -17.17 27.43
N SER A 134 13.30 -16.61 27.39
CA SER A 134 12.33 -16.82 26.31
C SER A 134 11.72 -15.48 25.94
N TYR A 135 11.74 -15.09 24.67
CA TYR A 135 11.32 -13.76 24.26
C TYR A 135 10.15 -13.80 23.28
N LEU A 136 9.14 -12.97 23.55
CA LEU A 136 8.10 -12.59 22.61
C LEU A 136 8.59 -11.37 21.83
N TYR A 137 9.02 -11.58 20.60
CA TYR A 137 9.42 -10.53 19.70
C TYR A 137 8.24 -9.98 18.92
N LEU A 138 8.09 -8.65 18.91
CA LEU A 138 7.34 -7.96 17.86
C LEU A 138 8.28 -7.71 16.68
N VAL A 139 7.86 -8.21 15.52
CA VAL A 139 8.61 -8.11 14.26
C VAL A 139 8.03 -6.94 13.47
N TRP A 140 8.87 -5.98 13.08
CA TRP A 140 8.41 -4.78 12.37
C TRP A 140 9.48 -4.24 11.41
N THR A 141 9.09 -3.35 10.51
CA THR A 141 9.99 -2.74 9.50
C THR A 141 10.18 -1.25 9.74
N SER A 142 11.33 -0.73 9.33
CA SER A 142 11.56 0.72 9.15
C SER A 142 12.33 0.95 7.86
N LYS A 143 12.55 2.23 7.52
CA LYS A 143 13.59 2.56 6.54
C LYS A 143 14.97 2.14 7.04
N TYR A 144 15.95 2.06 6.14
CA TYR A 144 17.34 1.83 6.53
C TYR A 144 17.83 3.00 7.38
N LEU A 145 17.94 2.75 8.69
CA LEU A 145 18.38 3.71 9.70
C LEU A 145 19.34 2.95 10.64
N PRO A 146 20.65 2.98 10.39
CA PRO A 146 21.65 2.22 11.12
C PRO A 146 21.86 2.81 12.51
N SER A 147 21.18 2.24 13.50
CA SER A 147 21.32 2.55 14.92
C SER A 147 20.93 1.34 15.76
N GLU A 148 21.73 1.02 16.78
CA GLU A 148 21.45 -0.09 17.69
C GLU A 148 20.38 0.22 18.74
N PHE A 149 20.05 1.50 18.94
CA PHE A 149 19.10 1.96 19.95
C PHE A 149 17.69 2.13 19.39
N MET A 150 17.45 1.69 18.15
CA MET A 150 16.12 1.72 17.57
C MET A 150 15.22 0.69 18.25
N THR A 151 14.10 1.15 18.79
CA THR A 151 13.16 0.32 19.54
C THR A 151 11.72 0.83 19.44
N ILE A 152 10.82 0.10 20.07
CA ILE A 152 9.45 0.53 20.30
C ILE A 152 9.44 1.34 21.60
N ASN A 153 9.10 2.62 21.50
CA ASN A 153 9.02 3.51 22.65
C ASN A 153 7.70 3.33 23.39
N SER A 154 6.61 3.10 22.64
CA SER A 154 5.29 2.81 23.19
C SER A 154 4.44 2.01 22.22
N LEU A 155 3.51 1.22 22.75
CA LEU A 155 2.50 0.51 21.98
C LEU A 155 1.19 0.45 22.73
N GLU A 156 0.09 0.29 22.01
CA GLU A 156 -1.20 -0.09 22.60
C GLU A 156 -1.46 -1.57 22.35
N LEU A 157 -1.72 -2.33 23.42
CA LEU A 157 -2.06 -3.74 23.37
C LEU A 157 -3.44 -3.95 24.02
N ASN A 158 -4.38 -4.51 23.25
CA ASN A 158 -5.73 -4.85 23.72
C ASN A 158 -6.45 -3.67 24.41
N GLY A 159 -6.26 -2.43 23.90
CA GLY A 159 -6.89 -1.23 24.45
C GLY A 159 -6.11 -0.57 25.61
N LYS A 160 -4.94 -1.09 25.98
CA LYS A 160 -4.09 -0.54 27.04
C LYS A 160 -2.74 -0.09 26.47
N GLU A 161 -2.35 1.14 26.81
CA GLU A 161 -1.04 1.69 26.44
C GLU A 161 0.06 1.15 27.36
N TYR A 162 1.20 0.85 26.75
CA TYR A 162 2.44 0.44 27.39
C TYR A 162 3.59 1.27 26.84
N THR A 163 4.54 1.64 27.70
CA THR A 163 5.76 2.35 27.34
C THR A 163 6.97 1.53 27.72
N GLN A 164 8.08 1.69 27.00
CA GLN A 164 9.35 1.03 27.33
C GLN A 164 9.79 1.40 28.76
N TYR A 165 9.51 2.62 29.21
CA TYR A 165 9.85 3.09 30.55
C TYR A 165 8.57 3.56 31.28
N PRO A 166 7.99 2.73 32.17
CA PRO A 166 6.79 3.10 32.91
C PRO A 166 7.05 4.16 33.99
N THR A 167 8.28 4.19 34.53
CA THR A 167 8.67 5.02 35.69
C THR A 167 9.79 6.01 35.40
N ASN A 168 10.16 6.21 34.13
CA ASN A 168 11.37 6.95 33.70
C ASN A 168 12.68 6.42 34.34
N ASP A 169 12.68 5.19 34.86
CA ASP A 169 13.85 4.54 35.42
C ASP A 169 14.55 3.72 34.33
N LEU A 170 15.72 4.21 33.92
CA LEU A 170 16.60 3.58 32.94
C LEU A 170 16.99 2.14 33.25
N PHE A 171 17.04 1.78 34.55
CA PHE A 171 17.47 0.46 34.99
C PHE A 171 16.34 -0.57 35.02
N SER A 172 15.11 -0.13 34.75
CA SER A 172 13.92 -0.97 34.82
C SER A 172 13.05 -0.81 33.55
N PRO A 173 13.61 -1.03 32.34
CA PRO A 173 12.79 -1.01 31.14
C PRO A 173 11.76 -2.13 31.19
N PHE A 174 10.58 -1.87 30.65
CA PHE A 174 9.51 -2.83 30.49
C PHE A 174 9.89 -3.90 29.45
N TRP A 175 10.67 -3.54 28.43
CA TRP A 175 11.22 -4.46 27.42
C TRP A 175 12.59 -4.01 26.91
N PHE A 176 13.30 -4.89 26.21
CA PHE A 176 14.67 -4.60 25.71
C PHE A 176 14.69 -3.99 24.30
N ASP A 177 15.85 -3.49 23.91
CA ASP A 177 16.11 -2.90 22.59
C ASP A 177 15.95 -3.90 21.44
N SER A 178 15.73 -3.38 20.23
CA SER A 178 15.53 -4.23 19.06
C SER A 178 16.85 -4.80 18.56
N LYS A 179 16.80 -6.06 18.12
CA LYS A 179 17.75 -6.55 17.12
C LYS A 179 17.27 -6.12 15.74
N TYR A 180 18.19 -5.93 14.81
CA TYR A 180 17.85 -5.50 13.45
C TYR A 180 18.58 -6.35 12.41
N TYR A 181 18.00 -6.37 11.21
CA TYR A 181 18.63 -6.87 10.00
C TYR A 181 18.41 -5.83 8.90
N TYR A 182 19.51 -5.35 8.32
CA TYR A 182 19.47 -4.31 7.31
C TYR A 182 19.45 -4.89 5.89
N PHE A 183 18.65 -4.26 5.05
CA PHE A 183 18.60 -4.49 3.61
C PHE A 183 18.85 -3.16 2.89
N GLU A 184 20.11 -2.73 2.86
CA GLU A 184 20.51 -1.40 2.36
C GLU A 184 20.12 -1.17 0.90
N ALA A 185 20.13 -2.21 0.07
CA ALA A 185 19.73 -2.15 -1.34
C ALA A 185 18.25 -1.77 -1.54
N TYR A 186 17.42 -1.92 -0.48
CA TYR A 186 15.98 -1.69 -0.52
C TYR A 186 15.54 -0.57 0.44
N ASP A 187 16.48 0.19 1.02
CA ASP A 187 16.21 1.21 2.05
C ASP A 187 15.31 0.68 3.19
N LEU A 188 15.57 -0.54 3.65
CA LEU A 188 14.73 -1.24 4.62
C LEU A 188 15.56 -1.81 5.78
N ALA A 189 14.95 -1.82 6.97
CA ALA A 189 15.40 -2.60 8.12
C ALA A 189 14.24 -3.45 8.65
N ILE A 190 14.51 -4.69 9.05
CA ILE A 190 13.59 -5.52 9.84
C ILE A 190 14.10 -5.51 11.29
N HIS A 191 13.19 -5.31 12.23
CA HIS A 191 13.47 -5.22 13.67
C HIS A 191 12.76 -6.34 14.42
N LEU A 192 13.41 -6.82 15.48
CA LEU A 192 12.89 -7.76 16.46
C LEU A 192 12.99 -7.12 17.84
N THR A 193 11.88 -6.56 18.34
CA THR A 193 11.83 -5.97 19.68
C THR A 193 11.27 -6.99 20.67
N PRO A 194 12.02 -7.44 21.69
CA PRO A 194 11.54 -8.39 22.69
C PRO A 194 10.59 -7.70 23.69
N ILE A 195 9.32 -7.52 23.31
CA ILE A 195 8.32 -6.74 24.05
C ILE A 195 7.81 -7.41 25.34
N GLY A 196 8.16 -8.68 25.56
CA GLY A 196 7.87 -9.41 26.79
C GLY A 196 8.43 -10.82 26.75
N GLY A 197 8.26 -11.58 27.82
CA GLY A 197 8.77 -12.94 27.91
C GLY A 197 9.26 -13.28 29.31
N PHE A 198 10.29 -14.12 29.37
CA PHE A 198 10.93 -14.55 30.60
C PHE A 198 12.43 -14.28 30.54
N ASP A 199 12.98 -13.71 31.60
CA ASP A 199 14.42 -13.53 31.78
C ASP A 199 14.83 -14.08 33.16
N GLY A 200 15.72 -15.07 33.18
CA GLY A 200 16.02 -15.84 34.39
C GLY A 200 14.77 -16.48 35.01
N GLY A 201 13.83 -16.91 34.17
CA GLY A 201 12.52 -17.47 34.57
C GLY A 201 11.51 -16.46 35.15
N LYS A 202 11.82 -15.15 35.19
CA LYS A 202 10.89 -14.11 35.63
C LYS A 202 10.22 -13.45 34.45
N GLU A 203 8.90 -13.27 34.52
CA GLU A 203 8.14 -12.60 33.46
C GLU A 203 8.49 -11.10 33.40
N PHE A 204 8.65 -10.57 32.20
CA PHE A 204 8.85 -9.14 31.93
C PHE A 204 8.00 -8.68 30.74
N GLY A 205 7.82 -7.36 30.63
CA GLY A 205 7.13 -6.71 29.51
C GLY A 205 5.64 -6.93 29.47
N VAL A 206 5.11 -6.94 28.25
CA VAL A 206 3.66 -7.03 28.03
C VAL A 206 3.12 -8.40 28.46
N PRO A 207 1.84 -8.49 28.88
CA PRO A 207 1.25 -9.76 29.29
C PRO A 207 1.31 -10.83 28.20
N LEU A 208 1.71 -12.04 28.57
CA LEU A 208 1.74 -13.18 27.67
C LEU A 208 0.33 -13.77 27.52
N THR A 209 -0.21 -13.71 26.30
CA THR A 209 -1.55 -14.19 25.97
C THR A 209 -1.52 -14.97 24.66
N GLN A 210 -2.64 -15.60 24.27
CA GLN A 210 -2.72 -16.26 22.97
C GLN A 210 -2.96 -15.25 21.83
N LYS A 211 -3.77 -14.21 22.10
CA LYS A 211 -4.24 -13.25 21.11
C LYS A 211 -3.82 -11.83 21.45
N TYR A 212 -3.26 -11.14 20.47
CA TYR A 212 -2.72 -9.80 20.61
C TYR A 212 -3.41 -8.86 19.62
N LYS A 213 -3.86 -7.70 20.09
CA LYS A 213 -4.35 -6.60 19.26
C LYS A 213 -3.46 -5.40 19.46
N PHE A 214 -2.69 -5.06 18.43
CA PHE A 214 -1.79 -3.91 18.47
C PHE A 214 -2.37 -2.73 17.71
N SER A 215 -2.14 -1.54 18.26
CA SER A 215 -2.40 -0.24 17.63
C SER A 215 -1.39 0.79 18.14
N ASN A 216 -1.32 1.95 17.46
CA ASN A 216 -0.60 3.14 17.92
C ASN A 216 0.84 2.86 18.38
N ILE A 217 1.60 2.09 17.59
CA ILE A 217 2.98 1.76 17.92
C ILE A 217 3.86 2.95 17.52
N LYS A 218 4.60 3.47 18.50
CA LYS A 218 5.59 4.53 18.28
C LYS A 218 6.97 3.93 18.44
N THR A 219 7.78 4.13 17.42
CA THR A 219 9.16 3.65 17.33
C THR A 219 10.11 4.83 17.32
N GLY A 220 11.34 4.61 17.75
CA GLY A 220 12.35 5.67 17.79
C GLY A 220 13.63 5.20 18.46
N ILE A 221 14.53 6.14 18.74
CA ILE A 221 15.70 5.91 19.57
C ILE A 221 15.26 5.85 21.04
N ASP A 222 15.83 4.90 21.79
CA ASP A 222 15.82 4.94 23.25
C ASP A 222 16.60 6.16 23.74
N LYS A 223 15.88 7.27 23.93
CA LYS A 223 16.47 8.56 24.31
C LYS A 223 17.06 8.55 25.71
N LEU A 224 16.62 7.65 26.60
CA LEU A 224 17.10 7.67 27.98
C LEU A 224 18.56 7.17 28.08
N GLN A 225 19.08 6.44 27.08
CA GLN A 225 20.48 6.01 27.06
C GLN A 225 21.49 7.14 26.76
N PHE A 226 21.00 8.35 26.51
CA PHE A 226 21.83 9.49 26.11
C PHE A 226 21.63 10.68 27.05
N ASP A 227 22.72 11.40 27.30
CA ASP A 227 22.69 12.65 28.08
C ASP A 227 22.05 13.81 27.30
N ASP A 228 22.19 13.81 25.97
CA ASP A 228 21.62 14.78 25.03
C ASP A 228 20.64 14.09 24.07
N ASP A 229 19.68 14.84 23.48
CA ASP A 229 18.72 14.25 22.53
C ASP A 229 19.47 13.70 21.29
N PRO A 230 19.52 12.36 21.08
CA PRO A 230 20.27 11.75 19.99
C PRO A 230 19.54 11.84 18.65
N ASP A 231 18.29 12.32 18.65
CA ASP A 231 17.45 12.49 17.46
C ASP A 231 16.65 13.81 17.51
N PRO A 232 17.32 14.98 17.48
CA PRO A 232 16.67 16.28 17.63
C PRO A 232 15.74 16.64 16.47
N ASN A 233 15.91 15.99 15.32
CA ASN A 233 15.09 16.20 14.13
C ASN A 233 13.97 15.14 13.98
N ASN A 234 13.83 14.21 14.93
CA ASN A 234 12.88 13.09 14.89
C ASN A 234 13.00 12.24 13.61
N LEU A 235 14.22 12.03 13.12
CA LEU A 235 14.50 11.24 11.92
C LEU A 235 14.18 9.75 12.14
N TYR A 236 14.45 9.23 13.33
CA TYR A 236 14.26 7.83 13.68
C TYR A 236 12.85 7.55 14.22
N SER A 237 12.08 8.60 14.48
CA SER A 237 10.75 8.49 15.07
C SER A 237 9.71 8.16 14.00
N ALA A 238 8.98 7.07 14.19
CA ALA A 238 7.88 6.69 13.30
C ALA A 238 6.68 6.14 14.08
N THR A 239 5.48 6.44 13.59
CA THR A 239 4.23 5.82 14.08
C THR A 239 3.77 4.77 13.07
N ILE A 240 3.44 3.58 13.57
CA ILE A 240 2.85 2.51 12.78
C ILE A 240 1.34 2.52 13.04
N ASP A 241 0.59 3.12 12.10
CA ASP A 241 -0.87 3.38 12.23
C ASP A 241 -1.77 2.17 11.88
N SER A 242 -1.26 0.95 11.96
CA SER A 242 -2.03 -0.26 11.62
C SER A 242 -2.65 -0.93 12.84
N TYR A 243 -3.96 -1.16 12.82
CA TYR A 243 -4.62 -2.12 13.71
C TYR A 243 -4.35 -3.54 13.21
N THR A 244 -3.71 -4.38 14.03
CA THR A 244 -3.43 -5.77 13.65
C THR A 244 -3.73 -6.72 14.79
N GLU A 245 -4.41 -7.84 14.47
CA GLU A 245 -4.67 -8.93 15.40
C GLU A 245 -3.80 -10.15 15.05
N PHE A 246 -3.15 -10.70 16.05
CA PHE A 246 -2.36 -11.94 15.98
C PHE A 246 -2.93 -12.97 16.96
N ASP A 247 -2.92 -14.23 16.55
CA ASP A 247 -3.24 -15.41 17.33
C ASP A 247 -2.07 -16.40 17.18
N LEU A 248 -1.20 -16.49 18.19
CA LEU A 248 -0.06 -17.41 18.19
C LEU A 248 -0.51 -18.88 18.27
N GLY A 249 -1.80 -19.15 18.53
CA GLY A 249 -2.35 -20.49 18.74
C GLY A 249 -1.94 -21.12 20.08
N ILE A 250 -1.00 -20.52 20.80
CA ILE A 250 -0.53 -20.93 22.12
C ILE A 250 -0.39 -19.70 23.03
N VAL A 251 -0.50 -19.91 24.34
CA VAL A 251 -0.02 -18.93 25.33
C VAL A 251 1.48 -19.16 25.52
N PRO A 252 2.35 -18.17 25.29
CA PRO A 252 3.79 -18.30 25.49
C PRO A 252 4.16 -18.75 26.90
N LYS A 253 5.14 -19.65 27.03
CA LYS A 253 5.60 -20.20 28.31
C LYS A 253 7.08 -20.58 28.27
N TYR A 254 7.74 -20.31 29.38
CA TYR A 254 9.18 -20.52 29.57
C TYR A 254 9.63 -21.93 29.17
N HIS A 255 10.55 -22.01 28.19
CA HIS A 255 11.21 -23.24 27.73
C HIS A 255 10.26 -24.36 27.25
N GLU A 256 9.05 -24.02 26.78
CA GLU A 256 8.10 -25.02 26.26
C GLU A 256 8.13 -25.16 24.74
N LYS A 257 7.59 -24.17 24.00
CA LYS A 257 7.41 -24.26 22.55
C LYS A 257 7.45 -22.89 21.90
N SER A 258 8.32 -22.74 20.89
CA SER A 258 8.35 -21.55 20.04
C SER A 258 7.12 -21.48 19.13
N ALA A 259 6.68 -20.27 18.82
CA ALA A 259 5.56 -20.03 17.92
C ALA A 259 5.86 -18.82 17.04
N CYS A 260 5.42 -18.87 15.79
CA CYS A 260 5.61 -17.78 14.86
C CYS A 260 4.29 -17.52 14.13
N GLN A 261 3.90 -16.26 14.08
CA GLN A 261 2.86 -15.80 13.20
C GLN A 261 3.32 -14.51 12.56
N LEU A 262 3.93 -14.66 11.39
CA LEU A 262 4.19 -13.55 10.49
C LEU A 262 2.97 -13.39 9.59
N VAL A 263 2.47 -12.17 9.50
CA VAL A 263 1.49 -11.78 8.51
C VAL A 263 2.05 -10.56 7.81
N THR A 264 2.40 -10.67 6.53
CA THR A 264 2.88 -9.51 5.78
C THR A 264 1.73 -8.59 5.38
N HIS A 265 1.11 -7.98 6.39
CA HIS A 265 0.39 -6.71 6.23
C HIS A 265 1.34 -5.55 5.87
N ALA A 266 2.64 -5.83 5.84
CA ALA A 266 3.64 -4.84 5.44
C ALA A 266 3.53 -4.43 3.98
N TYR A 267 2.65 -5.05 3.21
CA TYR A 267 2.33 -4.57 1.89
C TYR A 267 0.83 -4.46 1.67
N LYS A 268 0.35 -3.28 1.26
CA LYS A 268 -0.99 -3.19 0.65
C LYS A 268 -0.89 -3.84 -0.72
N LEU A 269 -1.11 -5.15 -0.82
CA LEU A 269 -1.00 -5.83 -2.12
C LEU A 269 -1.96 -5.26 -3.15
N ILE A 270 -3.14 -4.79 -2.72
CA ILE A 270 -4.13 -4.10 -3.55
C ILE A 270 -3.97 -2.59 -3.40
N LYS A 271 -3.74 -1.88 -4.51
CA LYS A 271 -3.58 -0.42 -4.53
C LYS A 271 -4.91 0.30 -4.69
N ASP A 272 -5.66 -0.12 -5.70
CA ASP A 272 -6.92 0.44 -6.13
C ASP A 272 -7.87 -0.71 -6.46
N CYS A 273 -9.15 -0.57 -6.15
CA CYS A 273 -10.16 -1.59 -6.40
C CYS A 273 -11.53 -0.93 -6.66
N GLU A 274 -12.20 -1.32 -7.74
CA GLU A 274 -13.58 -0.94 -8.07
C GLU A 274 -14.39 -2.19 -8.39
N VAL A 275 -15.66 -2.19 -8.00
CA VAL A 275 -16.57 -3.33 -8.15
C VAL A 275 -17.81 -2.88 -8.91
N GLN A 276 -18.23 -3.64 -9.92
CA GLN A 276 -19.40 -3.30 -10.71
C GLN A 276 -20.20 -4.55 -11.08
N SER A 277 -21.49 -4.36 -11.32
CA SER A 277 -22.39 -5.39 -11.81
C SER A 277 -23.19 -4.86 -12.97
N TYR A 278 -23.45 -5.67 -13.99
CA TYR A 278 -24.37 -5.28 -15.08
C TYR A 278 -25.15 -6.48 -15.61
N TYR A 279 -26.33 -6.23 -16.16
CA TYR A 279 -27.16 -7.27 -16.72
C TYR A 279 -26.73 -7.61 -18.16
N ASP A 280 -26.52 -8.89 -18.44
CA ASP A 280 -26.22 -9.40 -19.78
C ASP A 280 -27.27 -10.44 -20.21
N PHE A 281 -27.99 -10.13 -21.28
CA PHE A 281 -29.01 -10.99 -21.86
C PHE A 281 -28.44 -12.30 -22.42
N GLY A 282 -27.23 -12.28 -22.99
CA GLY A 282 -26.56 -13.47 -23.51
C GLY A 282 -26.08 -14.40 -22.41
N PHE A 283 -25.77 -13.85 -21.24
CA PHE A 283 -25.42 -14.60 -20.03
C PHE A 283 -26.66 -15.10 -19.26
N GLY A 284 -27.80 -14.43 -19.40
CA GLY A 284 -29.06 -14.79 -18.74
C GLY A 284 -29.19 -14.25 -17.30
N GLY A 285 -28.44 -13.21 -16.95
CA GLY A 285 -28.46 -12.63 -15.59
C GLY A 285 -27.45 -11.49 -15.40
N TYR A 286 -27.18 -11.14 -14.14
CA TYR A 286 -26.18 -10.14 -13.78
C TYR A 286 -24.77 -10.75 -13.77
N MET A 287 -23.85 -10.07 -14.45
CA MET A 287 -22.42 -10.32 -14.36
C MET A 287 -21.81 -9.39 -13.31
N HIS A 288 -20.83 -9.91 -12.59
CA HIS A 288 -20.19 -9.26 -11.46
C HIS A 288 -18.69 -9.19 -11.71
N TYR A 289 -18.12 -7.99 -11.65
CA TYR A 289 -16.71 -7.75 -11.97
C TYR A 289 -16.02 -6.91 -10.90
N VAL A 290 -14.74 -7.19 -10.72
CA VAL A 290 -13.83 -6.43 -9.86
C VAL A 290 -12.63 -6.02 -10.70
N HIS A 291 -12.30 -4.74 -10.66
CA HIS A 291 -11.13 -4.16 -11.32
C HIS A 291 -10.16 -3.70 -10.26
N PHE A 292 -8.91 -4.16 -10.32
CA PHE A 292 -7.93 -3.81 -9.30
C PHE A 292 -6.51 -3.69 -9.85
N ASN A 293 -5.69 -2.95 -9.10
CA ASN A 293 -4.25 -2.88 -9.29
C ASN A 293 -3.54 -3.51 -8.10
N THR A 294 -2.37 -4.05 -8.38
CA THR A 294 -1.45 -4.48 -7.34
C THR A 294 -0.38 -3.43 -7.12
N THR A 295 0.09 -3.34 -5.89
CA THR A 295 1.15 -2.40 -5.55
C THR A 295 2.50 -2.92 -6.08
N ILE A 296 2.70 -4.25 -6.13
CA ILE A 296 3.89 -4.89 -6.74
C ILE A 296 3.61 -5.29 -8.19
N PRO A 297 4.62 -5.29 -9.06
CA PRO A 297 4.50 -5.86 -10.39
C PRO A 297 4.37 -7.38 -10.30
N ILE A 298 3.18 -7.90 -10.62
CA ILE A 298 2.90 -9.34 -10.68
C ILE A 298 2.98 -9.82 -12.13
N ASP A 299 3.71 -10.92 -12.34
CA ASP A 299 3.85 -11.59 -13.64
C ASP A 299 2.62 -12.43 -13.97
N LYS A 300 2.07 -13.13 -12.97
CA LYS A 300 0.90 -13.99 -13.12
C LYS A 300 0.15 -14.15 -11.81
N ILE A 301 -1.18 -14.19 -11.85
CA ILE A 301 -2.02 -14.60 -10.72
C ILE A 301 -2.46 -16.04 -10.95
N TYR A 302 -2.40 -16.90 -9.93
CA TYR A 302 -2.80 -18.31 -9.97
C TYR A 302 -4.09 -18.59 -9.20
N ARG A 303 -4.35 -17.83 -8.12
CA ARG A 303 -5.56 -17.95 -7.32
C ARG A 303 -5.86 -16.66 -6.57
N VAL A 304 -7.15 -16.32 -6.44
CA VAL A 304 -7.63 -15.22 -5.59
C VAL A 304 -8.77 -15.73 -4.75
N ASP A 305 -8.63 -15.64 -3.43
CA ASP A 305 -9.72 -15.93 -2.50
C ASP A 305 -10.46 -14.62 -2.20
N VAL A 306 -11.79 -14.66 -2.28
CA VAL A 306 -12.65 -13.48 -2.13
C VAL A 306 -13.79 -13.74 -1.16
N SER A 307 -14.29 -12.67 -0.54
CA SER A 307 -15.54 -12.66 0.22
C SER A 307 -16.37 -11.45 -0.20
N TYR A 308 -17.68 -11.62 -0.33
CA TYR A 308 -18.61 -10.54 -0.65
C TYR A 308 -20.05 -10.89 -0.27
N VAL A 309 -20.92 -9.89 -0.30
CA VAL A 309 -22.37 -10.04 -0.11
C VAL A 309 -23.09 -9.68 -1.41
N LEU A 310 -23.90 -10.59 -1.91
CA LEU A 310 -24.80 -10.35 -3.04
C LEU A 310 -26.15 -9.85 -2.54
N THR A 311 -26.67 -8.81 -3.20
CA THR A 311 -27.93 -8.16 -2.83
C THR A 311 -28.87 -8.02 -4.02
N SER A 312 -30.16 -8.18 -3.75
CA SER A 312 -31.25 -7.87 -4.69
C SER A 312 -31.94 -6.53 -4.39
N ASP A 313 -31.28 -5.70 -3.57
CA ASP A 313 -31.76 -4.48 -2.89
C ASP A 313 -32.22 -3.35 -3.80
N ASN A 314 -32.08 -3.46 -5.12
CA ASN A 314 -32.70 -2.51 -6.04
C ASN A 314 -34.19 -2.85 -6.26
N LYS A 315 -34.96 -2.65 -5.19
CA LYS A 315 -36.42 -2.63 -5.20
C LYS A 315 -36.88 -1.22 -5.53
N GLU A 316 -37.86 -1.11 -6.41
CA GLU A 316 -38.51 0.18 -6.62
C GLU A 316 -39.03 0.72 -5.28
N TRP A 317 -39.01 2.04 -5.07
CA TRP A 317 -39.32 2.67 -3.78
C TRP A 317 -40.65 2.22 -3.16
N TYR A 318 -41.59 1.78 -3.99
CA TYR A 318 -42.88 1.24 -3.56
C TYR A 318 -42.84 -0.24 -3.17
N GLN A 319 -41.71 -0.94 -3.14
CA GLN A 319 -41.59 -2.37 -2.77
C GLN A 319 -40.87 -2.58 -1.42
N PHE A 320 -40.87 -1.56 -0.56
CA PHE A 320 -40.19 -1.53 0.73
C PHE A 320 -40.60 -2.64 1.73
N TRP A 321 -41.73 -3.34 1.49
CA TRP A 321 -42.22 -4.43 2.33
C TRP A 321 -41.60 -5.81 2.01
N LEU A 322 -40.90 -5.94 0.88
CA LEU A 322 -40.22 -7.20 0.55
C LEU A 322 -38.90 -7.25 1.31
N ASN A 323 -38.54 -8.39 1.90
CA ASN A 323 -37.23 -8.56 2.57
C ASN A 323 -36.10 -8.52 1.53
N GLU A 324 -35.04 -7.75 1.78
CA GLU A 324 -33.81 -7.83 0.97
C GLU A 324 -33.24 -9.23 1.06
N GLU A 325 -33.05 -9.88 -0.09
CA GLU A 325 -32.31 -11.13 -0.12
C GLU A 325 -30.83 -10.79 -0.15
N LEU A 326 -30.15 -11.17 0.94
CA LEU A 326 -28.71 -11.03 1.10
C LEU A 326 -28.09 -12.42 1.08
N LYS A 327 -27.00 -12.59 0.34
CA LYS A 327 -26.24 -13.83 0.32
C LYS A 327 -24.76 -13.54 0.49
N LYS A 328 -24.16 -14.06 1.55
CA LYS A 328 -22.71 -14.04 1.72
C LYS A 328 -22.08 -15.14 0.86
N VAL A 329 -21.02 -14.78 0.13
CA VAL A 329 -20.24 -15.68 -0.72
C VAL A 329 -18.78 -15.61 -0.28
N THR A 330 -18.12 -16.77 -0.26
CA THR A 330 -16.67 -16.88 -0.07
C THR A 330 -16.17 -17.95 -1.01
N LYS A 331 -15.20 -17.62 -1.87
CA LYS A 331 -14.70 -18.56 -2.88
C LYS A 331 -13.30 -18.29 -3.36
N SER A 332 -12.75 -19.26 -4.08
CA SER A 332 -11.42 -19.25 -4.67
C SER A 332 -11.53 -19.23 -6.19
N LEU A 333 -11.01 -18.19 -6.82
CA LEU A 333 -11.03 -17.99 -8.26
C LEU A 333 -9.67 -18.34 -8.85
N ARG A 334 -9.63 -18.96 -10.04
CA ARG A 334 -8.41 -19.36 -10.77
C ARG A 334 -8.45 -18.86 -12.23
N PRO A 335 -7.30 -18.63 -12.90
CA PRO A 335 -7.25 -18.05 -14.25
C PRO A 335 -7.88 -18.89 -15.35
N GLU A 336 -7.88 -20.22 -15.22
CA GLU A 336 -8.20 -21.13 -16.31
C GLU A 336 -9.41 -22.05 -16.02
N LYS A 337 -10.36 -22.10 -16.96
CA LYS A 337 -10.82 -23.36 -17.56
C LYS A 337 -11.35 -23.15 -18.99
N LYS A 338 -10.97 -24.06 -19.91
CA LYS A 338 -11.54 -24.20 -21.27
C LYS A 338 -13.00 -24.67 -21.19
N SER A 339 -13.88 -24.06 -21.98
CA SER A 339 -15.25 -24.56 -22.16
C SER A 339 -15.27 -25.81 -23.06
N THR A 340 -16.15 -26.75 -22.72
CA THR A 340 -16.62 -27.80 -23.62
C THR A 340 -18.13 -27.67 -23.72
N GLY A 341 -18.60 -26.89 -24.69
CA GLY A 341 -20.01 -26.72 -25.01
C GLY A 341 -20.17 -26.56 -26.52
N ILE A 342 -21.24 -27.12 -27.07
CA ILE A 342 -21.56 -27.03 -28.51
C ILE A 342 -21.65 -25.52 -28.84
N PHE A 343 -20.81 -25.07 -29.79
CA PHE A 343 -20.57 -23.69 -30.25
C PHE A 343 -19.39 -22.89 -29.64
N ASN A 344 -18.66 -23.33 -28.61
CA ASN A 344 -17.51 -22.58 -28.06
C ASN A 344 -17.82 -21.09 -27.70
N LEU A 345 -19.08 -20.72 -27.47
CA LEU A 345 -19.51 -19.31 -27.45
C LEU A 345 -19.20 -18.54 -26.17
N TYR A 346 -18.70 -19.18 -25.11
CA TYR A 346 -18.34 -18.46 -23.88
C TYR A 346 -17.03 -18.98 -23.30
N GLN A 347 -16.05 -18.09 -23.19
CA GLN A 347 -14.89 -18.26 -22.32
C GLN A 347 -15.17 -17.48 -21.04
N THR A 348 -15.60 -18.15 -19.97
CA THR A 348 -15.67 -17.52 -18.65
C THR A 348 -14.27 -17.57 -18.05
N TYR A 349 -13.58 -16.44 -18.10
CA TYR A 349 -12.29 -16.26 -17.46
C TYR A 349 -12.48 -15.82 -16.01
N GLY A 350 -11.82 -16.50 -15.07
CA GLY A 350 -11.78 -16.03 -13.68
C GLY A 350 -10.99 -14.72 -13.54
N PHE A 351 -9.92 -14.56 -14.33
CA PHE A 351 -9.10 -13.35 -14.38
C PHE A 351 -8.77 -12.95 -15.82
N LYS A 352 -8.69 -11.65 -16.04
CA LYS A 352 -8.24 -11.06 -17.29
C LYS A 352 -7.26 -9.93 -16.99
N GLU A 353 -6.12 -9.96 -17.67
CA GLU A 353 -5.21 -8.82 -17.75
C GLU A 353 -5.60 -7.94 -18.95
N GLY A 354 -5.53 -6.63 -18.76
CA GLY A 354 -5.90 -5.65 -19.78
C GLY A 354 -5.71 -4.22 -19.29
N ILE A 355 -6.27 -3.27 -20.03
CA ILE A 355 -6.21 -1.85 -19.69
C ILE A 355 -7.63 -1.39 -19.44
N PHE A 356 -8.03 -1.31 -18.18
CA PHE A 356 -9.40 -0.97 -17.77
C PHE A 356 -9.42 0.43 -17.16
N LYS A 357 -9.98 1.41 -17.87
CA LYS A 357 -10.00 2.80 -17.40
C LYS A 357 -11.16 3.02 -16.42
N SER A 358 -10.89 3.56 -15.23
CA SER A 358 -11.95 4.01 -14.34
C SER A 358 -12.66 5.22 -14.97
N ASN A 359 -13.98 5.19 -14.97
CA ASN A 359 -14.80 6.33 -15.39
C ASN A 359 -15.24 7.19 -14.20
N GLU A 360 -15.03 6.72 -12.97
CA GLU A 360 -15.26 7.51 -11.75
C GLU A 360 -14.03 8.33 -11.37
N LYS A 361 -12.83 7.79 -11.63
CA LYS A 361 -11.55 8.43 -11.34
C LYS A 361 -10.66 8.38 -12.57
N GLU A 362 -10.72 9.43 -13.40
CA GLU A 362 -10.01 9.49 -14.69
C GLU A 362 -8.50 9.21 -14.62
N SER A 363 -7.88 9.46 -13.45
CA SER A 363 -6.45 9.20 -13.22
C SER A 363 -6.11 7.73 -12.98
N ILE A 364 -7.10 6.85 -12.85
CA ILE A 364 -6.89 5.43 -12.52
C ILE A 364 -7.15 4.55 -13.74
N THR A 365 -6.21 3.64 -13.98
CA THR A 365 -6.32 2.54 -14.95
C THR A 365 -5.97 1.25 -14.24
N TYR A 366 -6.84 0.26 -14.31
CA TYR A 366 -6.64 -1.06 -13.71
C TYR A 366 -5.97 -2.01 -14.69
N LYS A 367 -5.08 -2.87 -14.17
CA LYS A 367 -4.43 -3.95 -14.91
C LYS A 367 -5.25 -5.25 -14.90
N TYR A 368 -5.94 -5.53 -13.78
CA TYR A 368 -6.63 -6.81 -13.58
C TYR A 368 -8.15 -6.62 -13.52
N GLU A 369 -8.87 -7.50 -14.21
CA GLU A 369 -10.32 -7.70 -14.11
C GLU A 369 -10.60 -9.12 -13.62
N MET A 370 -11.50 -9.27 -12.66
CA MET A 370 -11.90 -10.53 -12.09
C MET A 370 -13.42 -10.67 -12.20
N MET A 371 -13.87 -11.74 -12.87
CA MET A 371 -15.30 -12.07 -12.95
C MET A 371 -15.69 -12.89 -11.72
N LEU A 372 -16.54 -12.32 -10.87
CA LEU A 372 -16.99 -12.98 -9.66
C LEU A 372 -18.02 -14.06 -9.97
N ASN A 373 -18.86 -13.97 -11.01
CA ASN A 373 -19.91 -14.97 -11.26
C ASN A 373 -19.38 -16.29 -11.91
N TYR A 374 -18.17 -16.70 -11.54
CA TYR A 374 -17.54 -17.95 -11.99
C TYR A 374 -18.11 -19.14 -11.18
N SER A 375 -18.86 -20.01 -11.85
CA SER A 375 -19.46 -21.23 -11.29
C SER A 375 -18.52 -22.42 -11.48
N GLU A 376 -17.83 -22.84 -10.41
CA GLU A 376 -17.20 -24.16 -10.37
C GLU A 376 -18.26 -25.18 -9.93
N GLN A 377 -18.99 -25.77 -10.87
CA GLN A 377 -19.98 -26.83 -10.61
C GLN A 377 -19.46 -28.07 -9.83
N ASN A 378 -18.24 -28.08 -9.29
CA ASN A 378 -17.69 -29.24 -8.57
C ASN A 378 -16.81 -28.94 -7.33
N TRP A 379 -16.59 -27.68 -6.92
CA TRP A 379 -15.69 -27.35 -5.79
C TRP A 379 -16.29 -26.30 -4.82
N ASP A 380 -17.62 -26.26 -4.71
CA ASP A 380 -18.29 -25.56 -3.61
C ASP A 380 -18.00 -26.31 -2.30
N ILE A 381 -16.89 -25.98 -1.65
CA ILE A 381 -16.52 -26.56 -0.35
C ILE A 381 -17.54 -26.10 0.73
N PHE A 382 -18.28 -25.00 0.51
CA PHE A 382 -19.26 -24.46 1.46
C PHE A 382 -20.48 -23.80 0.78
N SER A 383 -21.59 -24.56 0.69
CA SER A 383 -23.01 -24.12 0.57
C SER A 383 -23.76 -24.26 -0.76
N ASP A 384 -25.09 -24.40 -0.61
CA ASP A 384 -26.12 -24.81 -1.56
C ASP A 384 -26.14 -24.12 -2.93
N ALA A 385 -26.56 -24.85 -3.96
CA ALA A 385 -26.72 -24.43 -5.35
C ALA A 385 -27.48 -23.09 -5.48
N CYS A 386 -26.74 -21.99 -5.51
CA CYS A 386 -27.26 -20.64 -5.64
C CYS A 386 -26.81 -20.08 -6.99
N VAL A 387 -27.76 -19.48 -7.73
CA VAL A 387 -27.46 -18.85 -9.01
C VAL A 387 -27.10 -17.38 -8.73
N GLU A 388 -25.80 -17.10 -8.57
CA GLU A 388 -25.29 -15.75 -8.25
C GLU A 388 -25.77 -14.69 -9.25
N SER A 389 -26.02 -15.06 -10.51
CA SER A 389 -26.53 -14.15 -11.55
C SER A 389 -27.93 -13.59 -11.31
N ASN A 390 -28.65 -14.07 -10.31
CA ASN A 390 -29.96 -13.53 -9.92
C ASN A 390 -29.83 -12.26 -9.07
N TYR A 391 -28.65 -11.98 -8.51
CA TYR A 391 -28.42 -10.84 -7.63
C TYR A 391 -27.91 -9.64 -8.43
N LYS A 392 -28.34 -8.43 -8.04
CA LYS A 392 -28.11 -7.22 -8.84
C LYS A 392 -26.79 -6.54 -8.51
N ARG A 393 -26.35 -6.66 -7.26
CA ARG A 393 -25.31 -5.81 -6.67
C ARG A 393 -24.42 -6.60 -5.72
N ILE A 394 -23.19 -6.11 -5.57
CA ILE A 394 -22.19 -6.59 -4.64
C ILE A 394 -22.00 -5.56 -3.53
N LYS A 395 -21.93 -6.01 -2.28
CA LYS A 395 -21.57 -5.25 -1.09
C LYS A 395 -20.44 -5.94 -0.32
N ASP A 396 -19.73 -5.18 0.49
CA ASP A 396 -18.70 -5.70 1.40
C ASP A 396 -17.67 -6.61 0.70
N PHE A 397 -17.25 -6.24 -0.51
CA PHE A 397 -16.28 -7.04 -1.26
C PHE A 397 -14.88 -6.91 -0.66
N GLN A 398 -14.20 -8.04 -0.51
CA GLN A 398 -12.81 -8.15 -0.09
C GLN A 398 -12.08 -9.25 -0.86
N ILE A 399 -10.83 -8.97 -1.23
CA ILE A 399 -9.84 -10.01 -1.54
C ILE A 399 -9.22 -10.44 -0.22
N LEU A 400 -9.28 -11.73 0.07
CA LEU A 400 -8.79 -12.36 1.30
C LEU A 400 -7.38 -12.91 1.14
N ARG A 401 -7.05 -13.41 -0.05
CA ARG A 401 -5.76 -14.07 -0.34
C ARG A 401 -5.43 -13.98 -1.81
N LEU A 402 -4.16 -13.85 -2.15
CA LEU A 402 -3.63 -13.89 -3.50
C LEU A 402 -2.49 -14.88 -3.60
N ASN A 403 -2.56 -15.78 -4.58
CA ASN A 403 -1.44 -16.62 -5.00
C ASN A 403 -0.98 -16.18 -6.38
N TYR A 404 0.29 -15.81 -6.51
CA TYR A 404 0.82 -15.13 -7.69
C TYR A 404 2.32 -15.39 -7.90
N LEU A 405 2.83 -15.03 -9.07
CA LEU A 405 4.23 -15.15 -9.50
C LEU A 405 4.87 -13.77 -9.58
N VAL A 406 6.08 -13.63 -9.04
CA VAL A 406 6.99 -12.50 -9.30
C VAL A 406 8.39 -13.06 -9.45
N GLU A 407 9.06 -12.74 -10.55
CA GLU A 407 10.47 -13.13 -10.78
C GLU A 407 10.73 -14.64 -10.57
N ASP A 408 9.88 -15.48 -11.16
CA ASP A 408 9.92 -16.95 -11.09
C ASP A 408 9.61 -17.56 -9.70
N GLU A 409 9.30 -16.75 -8.68
CA GLU A 409 8.91 -17.20 -7.34
C GLU A 409 7.40 -17.09 -7.09
N VAL A 410 6.81 -18.13 -6.50
CA VAL A 410 5.37 -18.21 -6.24
C VAL A 410 5.08 -17.80 -4.80
N TYR A 411 4.29 -16.74 -4.64
CA TYR A 411 3.86 -16.22 -3.35
C TYR A 411 2.40 -16.58 -3.08
N ASP A 412 2.04 -16.81 -1.82
CA ASP A 412 0.67 -17.13 -1.40
C ASP A 412 0.27 -16.35 -0.14
N VAL A 413 -0.16 -15.11 -0.36
CA VAL A 413 -0.21 -14.03 0.64
C VAL A 413 -1.65 -13.71 1.04
N LYS A 414 -1.86 -13.50 2.34
CA LYS A 414 -3.14 -13.01 2.86
C LYS A 414 -3.29 -11.52 2.55
N VAL A 415 -4.46 -11.11 2.05
CA VAL A 415 -4.78 -9.73 1.74
C VAL A 415 -5.72 -9.17 2.79
N THR A 416 -5.40 -7.97 3.26
CA THR A 416 -6.28 -7.16 4.11
C THR A 416 -6.56 -5.85 3.38
N MET A 417 -7.84 -5.59 3.14
CA MET A 417 -8.31 -4.37 2.48
C MET A 417 -9.62 -3.91 3.10
N ASP A 418 -9.90 -2.62 2.98
CA ASP A 418 -11.21 -2.07 3.31
C ASP A 418 -12.28 -2.69 2.39
N ASN A 419 -13.50 -2.79 2.91
CA ASN A 419 -14.63 -3.26 2.13
C ASN A 419 -14.91 -2.30 0.96
N VAL A 420 -15.14 -2.87 -0.22
CA VAL A 420 -15.55 -2.11 -1.40
C VAL A 420 -16.98 -2.50 -1.76
N ASP A 421 -17.85 -1.50 -1.92
CA ASP A 421 -19.20 -1.72 -2.42
C ASP A 421 -19.25 -1.56 -3.93
N GLY A 422 -19.96 -2.47 -4.59
CA GLY A 422 -20.20 -2.38 -6.02
C GLY A 422 -21.43 -1.57 -6.38
N LYS A 423 -21.47 -1.07 -7.61
CA LYS A 423 -22.66 -0.47 -8.23
C LYS A 423 -23.27 -1.39 -9.28
N THR A 424 -24.58 -1.26 -9.50
CA THR A 424 -25.26 -1.89 -10.64
C THR A 424 -25.38 -0.88 -11.77
N LEU A 425 -24.76 -1.19 -12.89
CA LEU A 425 -24.70 -0.36 -14.09
C LEU A 425 -25.40 -1.08 -15.24
N SER A 426 -25.90 -0.32 -16.21
CA SER A 426 -26.33 -0.82 -17.51
C SER A 426 -25.11 -1.06 -18.40
N ILE A 427 -25.23 -2.00 -19.35
CA ILE A 427 -24.16 -2.27 -20.34
C ILE A 427 -23.80 -1.02 -21.17
N ILE A 428 -24.75 -0.09 -21.31
CA ILE A 428 -24.53 1.17 -22.03
C ILE A 428 -23.99 2.28 -21.14
N ASP A 429 -24.05 2.17 -19.81
CA ASP A 429 -23.72 3.30 -18.93
C ASP A 429 -22.28 3.77 -19.13
N ARG A 430 -22.09 5.10 -19.17
CA ARG A 430 -20.76 5.72 -19.34
C ARG A 430 -19.79 5.26 -18.27
N GLU A 431 -20.27 5.05 -17.05
CA GLU A 431 -19.47 4.67 -15.90
C GLU A 431 -18.96 3.22 -15.97
N LEU A 432 -19.61 2.34 -16.74
CA LEU A 432 -19.22 0.93 -16.84
C LEU A 432 -17.77 0.76 -17.32
N ILE A 433 -16.93 0.17 -16.49
CA ILE A 433 -15.53 -0.10 -16.81
C ILE A 433 -15.48 -1.24 -17.82
N LEU A 434 -14.76 -1.04 -18.91
CA LEU A 434 -14.51 -2.04 -19.94
C LEU A 434 -13.02 -2.01 -20.29
N ASP A 435 -12.52 -3.12 -20.81
CA ASP A 435 -11.20 -3.19 -21.42
C ASP A 435 -11.13 -2.22 -22.62
N THR A 436 -10.19 -1.27 -22.56
CA THR A 436 -10.00 -0.22 -23.57
C THR A 436 -9.63 -0.78 -24.94
N GLU A 437 -9.10 -1.99 -25.01
CA GLU A 437 -8.81 -2.66 -26.28
C GLU A 437 -10.03 -3.37 -26.88
N SER A 438 -11.10 -3.57 -26.11
CA SER A 438 -12.28 -4.29 -26.56
C SER A 438 -13.12 -3.50 -27.59
N ALA A 439 -13.74 -4.21 -28.52
CA ALA A 439 -14.66 -3.62 -29.48
C ALA A 439 -15.84 -2.89 -28.80
N LEU A 440 -16.33 -3.42 -27.67
CA LEU A 440 -17.39 -2.82 -26.88
C LEU A 440 -16.97 -1.45 -26.34
N TRP A 441 -15.76 -1.34 -25.81
CA TRP A 441 -15.23 -0.05 -25.35
C TRP A 441 -15.09 0.94 -26.50
N GLN A 442 -14.53 0.52 -27.64
CA GLN A 442 -14.37 1.42 -28.80
C GLN A 442 -15.70 1.94 -29.35
N ILE A 443 -16.74 1.09 -29.37
CA ILE A 443 -18.10 1.48 -29.79
C ILE A 443 -18.70 2.44 -28.76
N LYS A 444 -18.58 2.12 -27.47
CA LYS A 444 -19.05 2.94 -26.36
C LYS A 444 -18.39 4.33 -26.39
N ASP A 445 -17.07 4.38 -26.46
CA ASP A 445 -16.28 5.62 -26.51
C ASP A 445 -16.66 6.48 -27.73
N LYS A 446 -16.73 5.89 -28.94
CA LYS A 446 -17.19 6.62 -30.14
C LYS A 446 -18.62 7.15 -29.99
N THR A 447 -19.53 6.34 -29.46
CA THR A 447 -20.93 6.73 -29.29
C THR A 447 -21.05 7.89 -28.31
N TYR A 448 -20.35 7.83 -27.19
CA TYR A 448 -20.33 8.91 -26.21
C TYR A 448 -19.65 10.17 -26.72
N ASN A 449 -18.53 10.06 -27.45
CA ASN A 449 -17.88 11.22 -28.06
C ASN A 449 -18.78 11.90 -29.11
N ILE A 450 -19.56 11.12 -29.87
CA ILE A 450 -20.58 11.66 -30.80
C ILE A 450 -21.72 12.32 -30.02
N LEU A 451 -22.27 11.68 -29.00
CA LEU A 451 -23.37 12.21 -28.20
C LEU A 451 -22.96 13.48 -27.43
N ASP A 452 -21.76 13.52 -26.87
CA ASP A 452 -21.21 14.71 -26.21
C ASP A 452 -21.05 15.84 -27.23
N GLY A 453 -20.49 15.54 -28.41
CA GLY A 453 -20.41 16.49 -29.52
C GLY A 453 -21.78 17.01 -29.99
N PHE A 454 -22.81 16.16 -30.03
CA PHE A 454 -24.18 16.54 -30.33
C PHE A 454 -24.82 17.35 -29.21
N SER A 455 -24.52 17.08 -27.94
CA SER A 455 -25.03 17.85 -26.80
C SER A 455 -24.45 19.27 -26.83
N VAL A 456 -23.16 19.40 -27.14
CA VAL A 456 -22.47 20.69 -27.32
C VAL A 456 -23.06 21.41 -28.52
N ALA A 457 -23.24 20.73 -29.67
CA ALA A 457 -23.84 21.33 -30.85
C ALA A 457 -25.29 21.76 -30.64
N LYS A 458 -26.09 20.97 -29.90
CA LYS A 458 -27.48 21.29 -29.54
C LYS A 458 -27.55 22.50 -28.62
N ASN A 459 -26.68 22.56 -27.61
CA ASN A 459 -26.60 23.70 -26.70
C ASN A 459 -26.16 24.97 -27.44
N VAL A 460 -25.18 24.87 -28.34
CA VAL A 460 -24.77 25.99 -29.22
C VAL A 460 -25.91 26.43 -30.14
N LEU A 461 -26.65 25.50 -30.74
CA LEU A 461 -27.79 25.82 -31.61
C LEU A 461 -28.94 26.52 -30.84
N ILE A 462 -29.24 26.05 -29.62
CA ILE A 462 -30.22 26.69 -28.74
C ILE A 462 -29.76 28.10 -28.35
N SER A 463 -28.48 28.29 -28.04
CA SER A 463 -27.92 29.63 -27.77
C SER A 463 -28.02 30.56 -28.98
N VAL A 464 -27.70 30.07 -30.18
CA VAL A 464 -27.82 30.85 -31.44
C VAL A 464 -29.27 31.23 -31.73
N LEU A 465 -30.21 30.28 -31.59
CA LEU A 465 -31.65 30.56 -31.77
C LEU A 465 -32.18 31.53 -30.71
N GLY A 466 -31.69 31.45 -29.47
CA GLY A 466 -32.01 32.42 -28.42
C GLY A 466 -31.56 33.84 -28.75
N ILE A 467 -30.35 33.99 -29.31
CA ILE A 467 -29.83 35.30 -29.78
C ILE A 467 -30.66 35.86 -30.93
N ILE A 468 -31.01 35.02 -31.91
CA ILE A 468 -31.86 35.43 -33.05
C ILE A 468 -33.25 35.84 -32.56
N GLY A 469 -33.85 35.08 -31.64
CA GLY A 469 -35.15 35.41 -31.05
C GLY A 469 -35.12 36.73 -30.29
N PHE A 470 -34.06 37.00 -29.54
CA PHE A 470 -33.86 38.27 -28.84
C PHE A 470 -33.74 39.46 -29.82
N LEU A 471 -32.96 39.30 -30.89
CA LEU A 471 -32.82 40.35 -31.92
C LEU A 471 -34.14 40.66 -32.64
N LEU A 472 -34.95 39.64 -32.92
CA LEU A 472 -36.28 39.82 -33.51
C LEU A 472 -37.25 40.54 -32.57
N LEU A 473 -37.26 40.17 -31.28
CA LEU A 473 -38.04 40.87 -30.25
C LEU A 473 -37.60 42.33 -30.10
N PHE A 474 -36.29 42.59 -30.11
CA PHE A 474 -35.75 43.93 -30.05
C PHE A 474 -36.14 44.76 -31.27
N TYR A 475 -36.06 44.17 -32.48
CA TYR A 475 -36.50 44.82 -33.72
C TYR A 475 -38.01 45.11 -33.71
N PHE A 476 -38.84 44.17 -33.22
CA PHE A 476 -40.28 44.38 -33.09
C PHE A 476 -40.60 45.50 -32.09
N GLY A 477 -39.95 45.50 -30.93
CA GLY A 477 -40.08 46.56 -29.94
C GLY A 477 -39.64 47.92 -30.49
N TYR A 478 -38.52 47.97 -31.22
CA TYR A 478 -38.05 49.18 -31.90
C TYR A 478 -39.04 49.69 -32.96
N LYS A 479 -39.58 48.78 -33.79
CA LYS A 479 -40.63 49.10 -34.77
C LYS A 479 -41.89 49.66 -34.11
N VAL A 480 -42.35 49.04 -33.02
CA VAL A 480 -43.51 49.54 -32.24
C VAL A 480 -43.24 50.94 -31.70
N VAL A 481 -42.05 51.20 -31.13
CA VAL A 481 -41.66 52.53 -30.64
C VAL A 481 -41.63 53.57 -31.76
N ILE A 482 -41.15 53.21 -32.96
CA ILE A 482 -41.19 54.10 -34.13
C ILE A 482 -42.62 54.35 -34.58
N THR A 483 -43.45 53.32 -34.74
CA THR A 483 -44.85 53.48 -35.15
C THR A 483 -45.63 54.33 -34.15
N VAL A 484 -45.42 54.14 -32.85
CA VAL A 484 -46.01 55.00 -31.81
C VAL A 484 -45.52 56.44 -31.93
N LYS A 485 -44.23 56.66 -32.19
CA LYS A 485 -43.70 58.02 -32.44
C LYS A 485 -44.26 58.68 -33.71
N GLU A 486 -44.50 57.92 -34.77
CA GLU A 486 -45.10 58.42 -36.02
C GLU A 486 -46.57 58.77 -35.82
N VAL A 487 -47.35 57.90 -35.16
CA VAL A 487 -48.75 58.17 -34.80
C VAL A 487 -48.88 59.40 -33.91
N MET A 488 -47.99 59.57 -32.92
CA MET A 488 -47.99 60.78 -32.07
C MET A 488 -47.50 62.05 -32.78
N ARG A 489 -46.92 61.94 -33.99
CA ARG A 489 -46.47 63.08 -34.78
C ARG A 489 -47.54 63.56 -35.76
N ASP A 490 -48.43 62.68 -36.20
CA ASP A 490 -49.58 63.00 -37.06
C ASP A 490 -50.75 63.63 -36.27
N GLU A 491 -50.70 63.62 -34.93
CA GLU A 491 -51.66 64.29 -34.04
C GLU A 491 -51.23 65.71 -33.58
N LYS A 492 -50.20 66.30 -34.21
CA LYS A 492 -49.77 67.69 -34.01
C LYS A 492 -49.77 68.47 -35.32
#